data_AF-A0A916JML1-F1
#
_entry.id   AF-A0A916JML1-F1
#
_cell.length_a   1.000
_cell.length_b   1.000
_cell.length_c   1.000
_cell.angle_alpha   90.00
_cell.angle_beta   90.00
_cell.angle_gamma   90.00
#
_symmetry.space_group_name_H-M   'P 1'
#
loop_
_entity.id
_entity.type
_entity.pdbx_description
1 polymer ?
#
loop_
_entity_poly.entity_id
_entity_poly.type
_entity_poly.pdbx_seq_one_letter_code
_entity_poly.pdbx_strand_id
1 'polypeptide(L)'
;MMTKTNNAIEAIKLNAHSIYTIEDCYLNAIMNLLSLAKYQFNSAFIIENINYLEEICSLPEDEAKKEKQILRQLAENSTIDAVKISLCFENIGKAILLGSGFIIHKVDKNINSDLFKEQQKRPIEISEFANDHWFEDDKVNTTDNNLKKKIMGVSQVHTIHYSTIIGKPKYSGLLNIDNDMLQFLREINDRRNQLHFLNTFGVTLKNSDYDRYKSLKEQVDSYYNKALLKYKDRTGKTINGLDLIMKE
;
A
#
# COMPACT_ATOMS: atom_id res chain seq x y z
N MET A 1 -23.65 -16.78 15.03
CA MET A 1 -23.91 -15.76 14.00
C MET A 1 -22.56 -15.27 13.48
N MET A 2 -22.21 -15.55 12.22
CA MET A 2 -21.04 -14.90 11.60
C MET A 2 -21.37 -13.42 11.40
N THR A 3 -20.46 -12.53 11.79
CA THR A 3 -20.60 -11.08 11.54
C THR A 3 -20.44 -10.81 10.04
N LYS A 4 -21.07 -9.73 9.52
CA LYS A 4 -20.96 -9.34 8.10
C LYS A 4 -19.50 -9.26 7.60
N THR A 5 -18.58 -8.83 8.46
CA THR A 5 -17.13 -8.76 8.20
C THR A 5 -16.50 -10.12 7.91
N ASN A 6 -16.89 -11.17 8.65
CA ASN A 6 -16.38 -12.53 8.42
C ASN A 6 -16.82 -13.05 7.05
N ASN A 7 -18.02 -12.69 6.59
CA ASN A 7 -18.50 -13.09 5.27
C ASN A 7 -17.71 -12.44 4.13
N ALA A 8 -17.31 -11.16 4.27
CA ALA A 8 -16.54 -10.46 3.23
C ALA A 8 -15.12 -11.02 3.07
N ILE A 9 -14.43 -11.35 4.16
CA ILE A 9 -13.08 -11.93 4.08
C ILE A 9 -13.10 -13.31 3.42
N GLU A 10 -14.06 -14.16 3.80
CA GLU A 10 -14.20 -15.48 3.16
C GLU A 10 -14.61 -15.35 1.68
N ALA A 11 -15.45 -14.38 1.33
CA ALA A 11 -15.76 -14.07 -0.07
C ALA A 11 -14.51 -13.67 -0.88
N ILE A 12 -13.65 -12.81 -0.34
CA ILE A 12 -12.39 -12.41 -1.01
C ILE A 12 -11.45 -13.62 -1.19
N LYS A 13 -11.37 -14.52 -0.21
CA LYS A 13 -10.57 -15.75 -0.33
C LYS A 13 -11.10 -16.69 -1.41
N LEU A 14 -12.43 -16.76 -1.58
CA LEU A 14 -13.07 -17.58 -2.61
C LEU A 14 -12.86 -16.99 -4.01
N ASN A 15 -12.97 -15.67 -4.15
CA ASN A 15 -12.71 -14.97 -5.40
C ASN A 15 -12.17 -13.56 -5.11
N ALA A 16 -10.91 -13.32 -5.48
CA ALA A 16 -10.26 -12.03 -5.26
C ALA A 16 -10.91 -10.88 -6.05
N HIS A 17 -11.61 -11.17 -7.15
CA HIS A 17 -12.34 -10.16 -7.92
C HIS A 17 -13.64 -9.70 -7.25
N SER A 18 -14.07 -10.34 -6.15
CA SER A 18 -15.20 -9.85 -5.35
C SER A 18 -15.00 -8.44 -4.80
N ILE A 19 -13.74 -8.00 -4.63
CA ILE A 19 -13.41 -6.62 -4.24
C ILE A 19 -13.85 -5.58 -5.29
N TYR A 20 -14.23 -6.01 -6.48
CA TYR A 20 -14.67 -5.17 -7.58
C TYR A 20 -16.19 -5.20 -7.81
N THR A 21 -16.86 -6.24 -7.30
CA THR A 21 -18.27 -6.50 -7.59
C THR A 21 -19.17 -6.41 -6.37
N ILE A 22 -18.60 -6.53 -5.17
CA ILE A 22 -19.34 -6.54 -3.90
C ILE A 22 -18.81 -5.40 -3.02
N GLU A 23 -19.68 -4.45 -2.67
CA GLU A 23 -19.32 -3.26 -1.89
C GLU A 23 -18.68 -3.61 -0.53
N ASP A 24 -19.22 -4.59 0.18
CA ASP A 24 -18.65 -5.03 1.45
C ASP A 24 -17.23 -5.58 1.27
N CYS A 25 -16.96 -6.36 0.21
CA CYS A 25 -15.62 -6.89 -0.08
C CYS A 25 -14.66 -5.77 -0.45
N TYR A 26 -15.12 -4.82 -1.27
CA TYR A 26 -14.39 -3.61 -1.63
C TYR A 26 -13.94 -2.80 -0.41
N LEU A 27 -14.88 -2.46 0.48
CA LEU A 27 -14.60 -1.67 1.68
C LEU A 27 -13.68 -2.40 2.65
N ASN A 28 -13.91 -3.70 2.86
CA ASN A 28 -13.05 -4.52 3.71
C ASN A 28 -11.63 -4.62 3.14
N ALA A 29 -11.48 -4.77 1.82
CA ALA A 29 -10.15 -4.81 1.19
C ALA A 29 -9.39 -3.50 1.40
N ILE A 30 -10.02 -2.35 1.21
CA ILE A 30 -9.41 -1.03 1.47
C ILE A 30 -8.96 -0.91 2.93
N MET A 31 -9.86 -1.20 3.88
CA MET A 31 -9.54 -1.08 5.30
C MET A 31 -8.46 -2.06 5.75
N ASN A 32 -8.46 -3.29 5.22
CA ASN A 32 -7.44 -4.28 5.51
C ASN A 32 -6.07 -3.86 4.97
N LEU A 33 -6.00 -3.34 3.74
CA LEU A 33 -4.77 -2.82 3.16
C LEU A 33 -4.20 -1.68 4.01
N LEU A 34 -5.02 -0.71 4.42
CA LEU A 34 -4.58 0.42 5.24
C LEU A 34 -4.20 0.02 6.66
N SER A 35 -4.95 -0.90 7.28
CA SER A 35 -4.63 -1.41 8.62
C SER A 35 -3.30 -2.17 8.61
N LEU A 36 -3.09 -3.03 7.61
CA LEU A 36 -1.84 -3.73 7.42
C LEU A 36 -0.69 -2.76 7.12
N ALA A 37 -0.93 -1.74 6.30
CA ALA A 37 0.07 -0.70 6.01
C ALA A 37 0.54 0.01 7.28
N LYS A 38 -0.41 0.46 8.11
CA LYS A 38 -0.12 1.13 9.38
C LYS A 38 0.61 0.22 10.35
N TYR A 39 0.21 -1.05 10.45
CA TYR A 39 0.90 -2.05 11.27
C TYR A 39 2.35 -2.28 10.82
N GLN A 40 2.58 -2.48 9.51
CA GLN A 40 3.94 -2.67 8.97
C GLN A 40 4.81 -1.44 9.22
N PHE A 41 4.27 -0.24 9.01
CA PHE A 41 5.00 1.00 9.24
C PHE A 41 5.36 1.20 10.72
N ASN A 42 4.39 1.06 11.61
CA ASN A 42 4.59 1.24 13.05
C ASN A 42 5.49 0.19 13.68
N SER A 43 5.65 -0.98 13.04
CA SER A 43 6.55 -2.02 13.50
C SER A 43 7.96 -1.94 12.90
N ALA A 44 8.24 -0.96 12.02
CA ALA A 44 9.61 -0.71 11.58
C ALA A 44 10.43 -0.17 12.76
N PHE A 45 11.64 -0.70 12.97
CA PHE A 45 12.47 -0.42 14.13
C PHE A 45 12.77 1.09 14.23
N ILE A 46 13.08 1.74 13.11
CA ILE A 46 13.30 3.20 13.06
C ILE A 46 12.05 4.01 13.44
N ILE A 47 10.84 3.49 13.20
CA ILE A 47 9.58 4.17 13.51
C ILE A 47 9.18 3.94 14.97
N GLU A 48 9.40 2.73 15.50
CA GLU A 48 9.22 2.42 16.92
C GLU A 48 10.15 3.28 17.79
N ASN A 49 11.36 3.56 17.30
CA ASN A 49 12.40 4.30 18.00
C ASN A 49 12.58 5.73 17.48
N ILE A 50 11.54 6.33 16.88
CA ILE A 50 11.66 7.64 16.21
C ILE A 50 12.06 8.78 17.16
N ASN A 51 11.68 8.70 18.44
CA ASN A 51 12.08 9.71 19.44
C ASN A 51 13.57 9.61 19.77
N TYR A 52 14.12 8.39 19.85
CA TYR A 52 15.57 8.20 20.02
C TYR A 52 16.34 8.68 18.80
N LEU A 53 15.78 8.53 17.60
CA LEU A 53 16.36 9.11 16.39
C LEU A 53 16.43 10.65 16.47
N GLU A 54 15.39 11.30 16.98
CA GLU A 54 15.36 12.75 17.22
C GLU A 54 16.50 13.19 18.14
N GLU A 55 16.65 12.50 19.27
CA GLU A 55 17.70 12.76 20.26
C GLU A 55 19.09 12.64 19.62
N ILE A 56 19.37 11.53 18.93
CA ILE A 56 20.67 11.27 18.29
C ILE A 56 20.97 12.31 17.20
N CYS A 57 19.98 12.67 16.37
CA CYS A 57 20.13 13.68 15.33
C CYS A 57 20.32 15.10 15.88
N SER A 58 19.98 15.33 17.15
CA SER A 58 20.16 16.61 17.83
C SER A 58 21.52 16.74 18.53
N LEU A 59 22.24 15.64 18.72
CA LEU A 59 23.56 15.63 19.37
C LEU A 59 24.67 16.10 18.41
N PRO A 60 25.76 16.71 18.93
CA PRO A 60 27.01 16.84 18.19
C PRO A 60 27.52 15.47 17.72
N GLU A 61 28.19 15.41 16.56
CA GLU A 61 28.62 14.16 15.94
C GLU A 61 29.45 13.25 16.87
N ASP A 62 30.32 13.84 17.68
CA ASP A 62 31.17 13.11 18.64
C ASP A 62 30.39 12.53 19.83
N GLU A 63 29.25 13.12 20.16
CA GLU A 63 28.33 12.60 21.18
C GLU A 63 27.41 11.53 20.60
N ALA A 64 26.87 11.77 19.40
CA ALA A 64 26.08 10.77 18.67
C ALA A 64 26.86 9.46 18.48
N LYS A 65 28.16 9.52 18.19
CA LYS A 65 29.04 8.34 18.08
C LYS A 65 29.18 7.53 19.36
N LYS A 66 28.85 8.09 20.54
CA LYS A 66 28.87 7.35 21.82
C LYS A 66 27.66 6.43 21.94
N GLU A 67 26.58 6.70 21.21
CA GLU A 67 25.36 5.89 21.12
C GLU A 67 25.53 4.63 20.23
N LYS A 68 26.67 3.93 20.37
CA LYS A 68 27.07 2.83 19.48
C LYS A 68 26.05 1.70 19.41
N GLN A 69 25.36 1.41 20.52
CA GLN A 69 24.43 0.28 20.58
C GLN A 69 23.19 0.52 19.70
N ILE A 70 22.53 1.67 19.85
CA ILE A 70 21.33 2.00 19.08
C ILE A 70 21.66 2.27 17.62
N LEU A 71 22.78 2.94 17.31
CA LEU A 71 23.27 3.11 15.94
C LEU A 71 23.51 1.77 15.24
N ARG A 72 24.07 0.81 15.97
CA ARG A 72 24.25 -0.56 15.48
C ARG A 72 22.91 -1.25 15.23
N GLN A 73 21.95 -1.14 16.14
CA GLN A 73 20.62 -1.72 15.96
C GLN A 73 19.87 -1.10 14.78
N LEU A 74 19.96 0.22 14.59
CA LEU A 74 19.41 0.90 13.41
C LEU A 74 20.06 0.38 12.12
N ALA A 75 21.37 0.13 12.14
CA ALA A 75 22.07 -0.46 10.99
C ALA A 75 21.65 -1.89 10.68
N GLU A 76 21.58 -2.74 11.71
CA GLU A 76 21.15 -4.13 11.59
C GLU A 76 19.70 -4.25 11.09
N ASN A 77 18.82 -3.32 11.49
CA ASN A 77 17.41 -3.32 11.08
C ASN A 77 17.11 -2.53 9.80
N SER A 78 18.03 -1.72 9.29
CA SER A 78 17.82 -0.81 8.16
C SER A 78 17.15 -1.44 6.93
N THR A 79 17.52 -2.68 6.63
CA THR A 79 16.97 -3.43 5.49
C THR A 79 15.57 -3.95 5.77
N ILE A 80 15.33 -4.46 6.99
CA ILE A 80 14.01 -4.91 7.43
C ILE A 80 13.04 -3.73 7.45
N ASP A 81 13.49 -2.57 7.92
CA ASP A 81 12.73 -1.33 7.91
C ASP A 81 12.41 -0.90 6.48
N ALA A 82 13.36 -0.99 5.56
CA ALA A 82 13.12 -0.68 4.15
C ALA A 82 12.05 -1.60 3.53
N VAL A 83 12.04 -2.89 3.87
CA VAL A 83 10.99 -3.82 3.46
C VAL A 83 9.64 -3.42 4.03
N LYS A 84 9.55 -3.19 5.36
CA LYS A 84 8.31 -2.83 6.06
C LYS A 84 7.70 -1.53 5.53
N ILE A 85 8.52 -0.49 5.36
CA ILE A 85 8.07 0.80 4.83
C ILE A 85 7.64 0.66 3.36
N SER A 86 8.38 -0.09 2.54
CA SER A 86 7.98 -0.36 1.15
C SER A 86 6.63 -1.07 1.06
N LEU A 87 6.41 -2.10 1.90
CA LEU A 87 5.13 -2.81 1.99
C LEU A 87 3.99 -1.91 2.46
N CYS A 88 4.25 -1.00 3.41
CA CYS A 88 3.29 0.00 3.85
C CYS A 88 2.81 0.86 2.67
N PHE A 89 3.72 1.48 1.93
CA PHE A 89 3.35 2.36 0.82
C PHE A 89 2.81 1.61 -0.40
N GLU A 90 3.19 0.34 -0.60
CA GLU A 90 2.52 -0.53 -1.58
C GLU A 90 1.04 -0.74 -1.23
N ASN A 91 0.74 -1.03 0.03
CA ASN A 91 -0.62 -1.25 0.49
C ASN A 91 -1.45 0.03 0.49
N ILE A 92 -0.88 1.17 0.91
CA ILE A 92 -1.52 2.49 0.79
C ILE A 92 -1.85 2.80 -0.66
N GLY A 93 -0.90 2.64 -1.58
CA GLY A 93 -1.12 2.91 -2.99
C GLY A 93 -2.22 2.03 -3.59
N LYS A 94 -2.26 0.74 -3.23
CA LYS A 94 -3.35 -0.16 -3.64
C LYS A 94 -4.70 0.25 -3.06
N ALA A 95 -4.74 0.66 -1.79
CA ALA A 95 -5.96 1.13 -1.16
C ALA A 95 -6.49 2.40 -1.85
N ILE A 96 -5.60 3.34 -2.21
CA ILE A 96 -5.94 4.55 -2.97
C ILE A 96 -6.45 4.23 -4.36
N LEU A 97 -5.76 3.32 -5.08
CA LEU A 97 -6.17 2.88 -6.41
C LEU A 97 -7.57 2.27 -6.38
N LEU A 98 -7.79 1.33 -5.46
CA LEU A 98 -9.09 0.68 -5.27
C LEU A 98 -10.15 1.72 -4.86
N GLY A 99 -9.84 2.57 -3.89
CA GLY A 99 -10.65 3.73 -3.47
C GLY A 99 -11.09 4.61 -4.64
N SER A 100 -10.24 4.74 -5.66
CA SER A 100 -10.48 5.60 -6.82
C SER A 100 -11.09 4.87 -8.02
N GLY A 101 -11.52 3.62 -7.86
CA GLY A 101 -12.16 2.84 -8.94
C GLY A 101 -11.19 2.18 -9.92
N PHE A 102 -9.90 2.11 -9.60
CA PHE A 102 -8.91 1.42 -10.41
C PHE A 102 -8.73 -0.04 -9.98
N ILE A 103 -8.35 -0.90 -10.93
CA ILE A 103 -7.92 -2.25 -10.60
C ILE A 103 -6.51 -2.25 -10.00
N ILE A 104 -6.30 -3.13 -9.01
CA ILE A 104 -5.01 -3.34 -8.34
C ILE A 104 -4.32 -4.62 -8.79
N HIS A 105 -5.07 -5.51 -9.44
CA HIS A 105 -4.56 -6.75 -10.02
C HIS A 105 -3.93 -6.48 -11.39
N LYS A 106 -2.94 -7.30 -11.76
CA LYS A 106 -2.27 -7.18 -13.07
C LYS A 106 -3.18 -7.65 -14.19
N VAL A 107 -3.16 -6.93 -15.30
CA VAL A 107 -3.75 -7.37 -16.57
C VAL A 107 -2.85 -8.44 -17.19
N ASP A 108 -3.45 -9.47 -17.78
CA ASP A 108 -2.75 -10.51 -18.51
C ASP A 108 -2.46 -10.05 -19.94
N LYS A 109 -1.17 -9.99 -20.29
CA LYS A 109 -0.68 -9.57 -21.60
C LYS A 109 -1.25 -10.41 -22.76
N ASN A 110 -1.51 -11.70 -22.53
CA ASN A 110 -1.95 -12.63 -23.57
C ASN A 110 -3.45 -12.50 -23.84
N ILE A 111 -4.22 -11.98 -22.88
CA ILE A 111 -5.67 -11.84 -22.98
C ILE A 111 -6.04 -10.41 -23.38
N ASN A 112 -5.45 -9.40 -22.74
CA ASN A 112 -5.70 -8.00 -23.04
C ASN A 112 -4.39 -7.22 -23.15
N SER A 113 -3.74 -7.38 -24.31
CA SER A 113 -2.39 -6.85 -24.54
C SER A 113 -2.32 -5.31 -24.50
N ASP A 114 -3.42 -4.63 -24.85
CA ASP A 114 -3.46 -3.17 -24.91
C ASP A 114 -3.65 -2.56 -23.51
N LEU A 115 -4.61 -3.07 -22.72
CA LEU A 115 -4.73 -2.65 -21.32
C LEU A 115 -3.48 -3.04 -20.51
N PHE A 116 -2.83 -4.16 -20.82
CA PHE A 116 -1.56 -4.52 -20.19
C PHE A 116 -0.47 -3.48 -20.42
N LYS A 117 -0.30 -3.01 -21.67
CA LYS A 117 0.68 -1.97 -22.02
C LYS A 117 0.35 -0.64 -21.34
N GLU A 118 -0.94 -0.30 -21.25
CA GLU A 118 -1.39 0.91 -20.57
C GLU A 118 -1.18 0.83 -19.06
N GLN A 119 -1.39 -0.34 -18.45
CA GLN A 119 -1.14 -0.55 -17.01
C GLN A 119 0.34 -0.35 -16.62
N GLN A 120 1.28 -0.48 -17.57
CA GLN A 120 2.69 -0.16 -17.31
C GLN A 120 2.96 1.36 -17.16
N LYS A 121 2.00 2.20 -17.59
CA LYS A 121 2.13 3.67 -17.65
C LYS A 121 1.18 4.37 -16.68
N ARG A 122 -0.05 3.86 -16.53
CA ARG A 122 -1.13 4.47 -15.76
C ARG A 122 -2.02 3.43 -15.07
N PRO A 123 -2.73 3.80 -14.00
CA PRO A 123 -3.85 3.03 -13.47
C PRO A 123 -4.90 2.73 -14.55
N ILE A 124 -5.52 1.55 -14.46
CA ILE A 124 -6.62 1.12 -15.34
C ILE A 124 -7.91 1.15 -14.51
N GLU A 125 -8.91 1.89 -14.97
CA GLU A 125 -10.21 1.96 -14.33
C GLU A 125 -10.95 0.64 -14.52
N ILE A 126 -11.73 0.24 -13.53
CA ILE A 126 -12.59 -0.94 -13.64
C ILE A 126 -13.61 -0.81 -14.79
N SER A 127 -14.06 0.41 -15.05
CA SER A 127 -14.98 0.78 -16.13
C SER A 127 -14.42 0.54 -17.53
N GLU A 128 -13.09 0.41 -17.68
CA GLU A 128 -12.45 0.11 -18.97
C GLU A 128 -12.67 -1.35 -19.40
N PHE A 129 -13.15 -2.22 -18.50
CA PHE A 129 -13.55 -3.59 -18.84
C PHE A 129 -15.04 -3.62 -19.19
N ALA A 130 -15.34 -3.80 -20.48
CA ALA A 130 -16.71 -3.93 -20.97
C ALA A 130 -17.42 -5.18 -20.38
N ASN A 131 -18.75 -5.20 -20.42
CA ASN A 131 -19.56 -6.26 -19.80
C ASN A 131 -19.23 -7.68 -20.30
N ASP A 132 -18.76 -7.81 -21.54
CA ASP A 132 -18.31 -9.06 -22.14
C ASP A 132 -16.97 -9.58 -21.60
N HIS A 133 -16.21 -8.72 -20.90
CA HIS A 133 -15.01 -9.13 -20.17
C HIS A 133 -15.35 -9.74 -18.81
N TRP A 134 -16.60 -9.64 -18.36
CA TRP A 134 -17.03 -10.26 -17.11
C TRP A 134 -17.63 -11.63 -17.39
N PHE A 135 -17.17 -12.64 -16.65
CA PHE A 135 -17.69 -14.00 -16.75
C PHE A 135 -17.92 -14.59 -15.36
N GLU A 136 -18.81 -15.58 -15.27
CA GLU A 136 -19.03 -16.34 -14.05
C GLU A 136 -18.06 -17.54 -14.02
N ASP A 137 -17.30 -17.69 -12.94
CA ASP A 137 -16.45 -18.84 -12.72
C ASP A 137 -17.19 -19.92 -11.93
N ASP A 138 -17.67 -20.94 -12.64
CA ASP A 138 -18.40 -22.09 -12.07
C ASP A 138 -17.58 -22.90 -11.05
N LYS A 139 -16.25 -22.71 -10.99
CA LYS A 139 -15.41 -23.34 -9.97
C LYS A 139 -15.58 -22.71 -8.58
N VAL A 140 -16.16 -21.51 -8.49
CA VAL A 140 -16.48 -20.85 -7.23
C VAL A 140 -17.79 -21.45 -6.69
N ASN A 141 -17.66 -22.35 -5.71
CA ASN A 141 -18.80 -23.06 -5.11
C ASN A 141 -19.64 -22.15 -4.20
N THR A 142 -20.53 -21.37 -4.80
CA THR A 142 -21.45 -20.45 -4.12
C THR A 142 -22.75 -20.29 -4.91
N THR A 143 -23.82 -19.88 -4.25
CA THR A 143 -25.09 -19.49 -4.89
C THR A 143 -25.16 -18.01 -5.22
N ASP A 144 -24.21 -17.19 -4.75
CA ASP A 144 -24.13 -15.76 -5.06
C ASP A 144 -23.42 -15.51 -6.40
N ASN A 145 -24.18 -15.11 -7.42
CA ASN A 145 -23.64 -14.85 -8.76
C ASN A 145 -22.63 -13.68 -8.76
N ASN A 146 -22.75 -12.68 -7.89
CA ASN A 146 -21.77 -11.59 -7.83
C ASN A 146 -20.41 -12.07 -7.30
N LEU A 147 -20.40 -13.11 -6.48
CA LEU A 147 -19.18 -13.75 -5.98
C LEU A 147 -18.51 -14.64 -7.04
N LYS A 148 -19.26 -15.12 -8.05
CA LYS A 148 -18.71 -15.86 -9.19
C LYS A 148 -18.10 -14.98 -10.27
N LYS A 149 -18.48 -13.70 -10.33
CA LYS A 149 -18.01 -12.77 -11.37
C LYS A 149 -16.49 -12.57 -11.31
N LYS A 150 -15.84 -12.72 -12.46
CA LYS A 150 -14.43 -12.42 -12.67
C LYS A 150 -14.24 -11.60 -13.94
N ILE A 151 -13.22 -10.75 -13.93
CA ILE A 151 -12.75 -10.03 -15.11
C ILE A 151 -11.78 -10.92 -15.89
N MET A 152 -12.11 -11.21 -17.14
CA MET A 152 -11.27 -11.92 -18.09
C MET A 152 -9.98 -11.12 -18.33
N GLY A 153 -8.84 -11.80 -18.23
CA GLY A 153 -7.54 -11.16 -18.42
C GLY A 153 -7.08 -10.31 -17.24
N VAL A 154 -7.63 -10.49 -16.04
CA VAL A 154 -7.11 -9.89 -14.79
C VAL A 154 -6.69 -10.99 -13.84
N SER A 155 -5.48 -10.86 -13.28
CA SER A 155 -4.90 -11.86 -12.38
C SER A 155 -5.66 -11.93 -11.05
N GLN A 156 -5.82 -13.13 -10.50
CA GLN A 156 -6.38 -13.34 -9.16
C GLN A 156 -5.34 -13.16 -8.04
N VAL A 157 -4.05 -13.18 -8.37
CA VAL A 157 -2.96 -13.30 -7.37
C VAL A 157 -1.96 -12.16 -7.53
N HIS A 158 -1.62 -11.80 -8.76
CA HIS A 158 -0.59 -10.80 -9.01
C HIS A 158 -1.21 -9.41 -9.01
N THR A 159 -0.63 -8.54 -8.19
CA THR A 159 -1.04 -7.14 -8.06
C THR A 159 0.06 -6.20 -8.53
N ILE A 160 -0.29 -4.94 -8.71
CA ILE A 160 0.64 -3.87 -9.06
C ILE A 160 1.69 -3.74 -7.95
N HIS A 161 2.96 -3.68 -8.31
CA HIS A 161 4.07 -3.64 -7.36
C HIS A 161 4.36 -2.22 -6.86
N TYR A 162 5.00 -2.14 -5.69
CA TYR A 162 5.50 -0.90 -5.11
C TYR A 162 6.29 -0.03 -6.09
N SER A 163 7.22 -0.62 -6.85
CA SER A 163 8.06 0.11 -7.82
C SER A 163 7.25 0.79 -8.91
N THR A 164 6.13 0.21 -9.33
CA THR A 164 5.19 0.85 -10.25
C THR A 164 4.50 2.03 -9.56
N ILE A 165 4.02 1.84 -8.32
CA ILE A 165 3.28 2.85 -7.56
C ILE A 165 4.12 4.12 -7.35
N ILE A 166 5.37 4.00 -6.91
CA ILE A 166 6.24 5.17 -6.66
C ILE A 166 7.03 5.64 -7.89
N GLY A 167 7.21 4.76 -8.87
CA GLY A 167 8.08 5.02 -10.02
C GLY A 167 7.36 5.68 -11.20
N LYS A 168 6.04 5.52 -11.32
CA LYS A 168 5.26 6.03 -12.45
C LYS A 168 4.46 7.27 -12.05
N PRO A 169 4.61 8.42 -12.74
CA PRO A 169 3.94 9.67 -12.35
C PRO A 169 2.42 9.58 -12.21
N LYS A 170 1.75 8.81 -13.08
CA LYS A 170 0.30 8.62 -13.03
C LYS A 170 -0.17 7.79 -11.82
N TYR A 171 0.72 6.98 -11.25
CA TYR A 171 0.45 6.24 -10.02
C TYR A 171 0.83 7.06 -8.79
N SER A 172 2.05 7.60 -8.75
CA SER A 172 2.53 8.36 -7.59
C SER A 172 1.74 9.65 -7.39
N GLY A 173 1.24 10.26 -8.46
CA GLY A 173 0.37 11.43 -8.39
C GLY A 173 -0.94 11.19 -7.63
N LEU A 174 -1.40 9.94 -7.53
CA LEU A 174 -2.57 9.60 -6.72
C LEU A 174 -2.26 9.56 -5.21
N LEU A 175 -1.00 9.45 -4.83
CA LEU A 175 -0.65 9.46 -3.40
C LEU A 175 -0.77 10.86 -2.81
N ASN A 176 -0.70 11.93 -3.60
CA ASN A 176 -0.64 13.29 -3.08
C ASN A 176 0.50 13.47 -2.03
N ILE A 177 1.68 12.96 -2.38
CA ILE A 177 2.92 13.17 -1.61
C ILE A 177 3.85 14.07 -2.41
N ASP A 178 4.59 14.93 -1.72
CA ASP A 178 5.56 15.80 -2.38
C ASP A 178 6.73 14.99 -3.00
N ASN A 179 7.49 15.67 -3.87
CA ASN A 179 8.59 15.04 -4.59
C ASN A 179 9.74 14.62 -3.68
N ASP A 180 9.96 15.30 -2.54
CA ASP A 180 11.07 15.02 -1.62
C ASP A 180 10.82 13.73 -0.85
N MET A 181 9.57 13.53 -0.41
CA MET A 181 9.07 12.31 0.21
C MET A 181 8.98 11.17 -0.81
N LEU A 182 8.54 11.43 -2.03
CA LEU A 182 8.56 10.43 -3.11
C LEU A 182 9.98 9.97 -3.42
N GLN A 183 10.94 10.90 -3.46
CA GLN A 183 12.35 10.59 -3.63
C GLN A 183 12.88 9.76 -2.46
N PHE A 184 12.47 10.08 -1.23
CA PHE A 184 12.84 9.28 -0.06
C PHE A 184 12.35 7.83 -0.14
N LEU A 185 11.10 7.64 -0.56
CA LEU A 185 10.51 6.31 -0.77
C LEU A 185 11.26 5.49 -1.83
N ARG A 186 11.82 6.16 -2.85
CA ARG A 186 12.68 5.52 -3.87
C ARG A 186 14.03 5.12 -3.27
N GLU A 187 14.67 5.98 -2.49
CA GLU A 187 15.90 5.64 -1.76
C GLU A 187 15.69 4.43 -0.84
N ILE A 188 14.55 4.36 -0.14
CA ILE A 188 14.17 3.21 0.68
C ILE A 188 13.99 1.95 -0.18
N ASN A 189 13.32 2.05 -1.33
CA ASN A 189 13.18 0.93 -2.27
C ASN A 189 14.54 0.43 -2.79
N ASP A 190 15.49 1.33 -3.02
CA ASP A 190 16.83 0.98 -3.47
C ASP A 190 17.61 0.26 -2.36
N ARG A 191 17.52 0.75 -1.12
CA ARG A 191 18.09 0.05 0.06
C ARG A 191 17.52 -1.37 0.20
N ARG A 192 16.21 -1.54 0.00
CA ARG A 192 15.56 -2.87 -0.03
C ARG A 192 16.19 -3.79 -1.10
N ASN A 193 16.51 -3.26 -2.28
CA ASN A 193 17.10 -4.02 -3.38
C ASN A 193 18.61 -4.29 -3.19
N GLN A 194 19.27 -3.52 -2.32
CA GLN A 194 20.68 -3.70 -1.97
C GLN A 194 20.93 -4.82 -0.95
N LEU A 195 19.89 -5.54 -0.52
CA LEU A 195 19.96 -6.68 0.41
C LEU A 195 21.01 -7.73 0.00
N HIS A 196 21.28 -7.85 -1.30
CA HIS A 196 22.28 -8.78 -1.87
C HIS A 196 23.75 -8.30 -1.75
N PHE A 197 23.99 -7.04 -1.36
CA PHE A 197 25.31 -6.39 -1.37
C PHE A 197 25.80 -5.92 0.02
N LEU A 198 25.08 -6.28 1.09
CA LEU A 198 25.40 -5.86 2.46
C LEU A 198 26.62 -6.62 3.01
N ASN A 199 27.83 -6.18 2.66
CA ASN A 199 29.08 -6.68 3.23
C ASN A 199 29.53 -5.89 4.48
N THR A 200 28.84 -4.80 4.85
CA THR A 200 29.16 -4.00 6.04
C THR A 200 27.94 -3.21 6.51
N PHE A 201 27.57 -3.35 7.78
CA PHE A 201 26.51 -2.56 8.42
C PHE A 201 27.06 -1.18 8.81
N GLY A 202 26.99 -0.22 7.89
CA GLY A 202 27.25 1.18 8.17
C GLY A 202 25.97 1.99 7.97
N VAL A 203 25.53 2.70 9.01
CA VAL A 203 24.47 3.72 8.86
C VAL A 203 25.10 5.09 9.07
N THR A 204 24.94 5.93 8.06
CA THR A 204 25.15 7.37 8.19
C THR A 204 23.79 8.01 8.38
N LEU A 205 23.45 8.37 9.62
CA LEU A 205 22.28 9.19 9.91
C LEU A 205 22.63 10.65 9.61
N LYS A 206 21.76 11.33 8.87
CA LYS A 206 21.79 12.77 8.68
C LYS A 206 20.73 13.40 9.57
N ASN A 207 20.91 14.65 9.97
CA ASN A 207 19.91 15.37 10.76
C ASN A 207 18.55 15.42 10.05
N SER A 208 18.55 15.47 8.71
CA SER A 208 17.34 15.42 7.89
C SER A 208 16.61 14.08 7.91
N ASP A 209 17.24 12.99 8.37
CA ASP A 209 16.61 11.66 8.34
C ASP A 209 15.45 11.60 9.33
N TYR A 210 15.58 12.19 10.53
CA TYR A 210 14.49 12.29 11.50
C TYR A 210 13.26 12.96 10.87
N ASP A 211 13.44 14.14 10.27
CA ASP A 211 12.35 14.90 9.66
C ASP A 211 11.65 14.09 8.57
N ARG A 212 12.42 13.41 7.70
CA ARG A 212 11.85 12.57 6.63
C ARG A 212 11.03 11.40 7.18
N TYR A 213 11.51 10.70 8.21
CA TYR A 213 10.75 9.59 8.83
C TYR A 213 9.52 10.10 9.59
N LYS A 214 9.62 11.25 10.24
CA LYS A 214 8.49 11.91 10.91
C LYS A 214 7.40 12.29 9.91
N SER A 215 7.76 12.92 8.80
CA SER A 215 6.81 13.26 7.73
C SER A 215 6.13 12.02 7.16
N LEU A 216 6.86 10.91 6.95
CA LEU A 216 6.24 9.65 6.54
C LEU A 216 5.22 9.16 7.57
N LYS A 217 5.52 9.24 8.87
CA LYS A 217 4.63 8.81 9.94
C LYS A 217 3.34 9.62 9.95
N GLU A 218 3.44 10.94 9.88
CA GLU A 218 2.30 11.85 9.81
C GLU A 218 1.44 11.56 8.57
N GLN A 219 2.08 11.30 7.42
CA GLN A 219 1.38 10.95 6.18
C GLN A 219 0.64 9.61 6.29
N VAL A 220 1.27 8.57 6.85
CA VAL A 220 0.64 7.25 7.07
C VAL A 220 -0.57 7.37 8.00
N ASP A 221 -0.43 8.11 9.10
CA ASP A 221 -1.53 8.36 10.03
C ASP A 221 -2.66 9.14 9.37
N SER A 222 -2.34 10.14 8.54
CA SER A 222 -3.31 10.91 7.76
C SER A 222 -4.15 10.02 6.84
N TYR A 223 -3.54 9.14 6.04
CA TYR A 223 -4.29 8.22 5.17
C TYR A 223 -5.23 7.31 5.97
N TYR A 224 -4.71 6.70 7.04
CA TYR A 224 -5.48 5.77 7.85
C TYR A 224 -6.67 6.45 8.52
N ASN A 225 -6.45 7.64 9.11
CA ASN A 225 -7.50 8.38 9.81
C ASN A 225 -8.58 8.90 8.84
N LYS A 226 -8.18 9.41 7.66
CA LYS A 226 -9.13 9.82 6.61
C LYS A 226 -10.03 8.66 6.20
N ALA A 227 -9.45 7.49 5.91
CA ALA A 227 -10.23 6.30 5.55
C ALA A 227 -11.14 5.82 6.69
N LEU A 228 -10.65 5.84 7.94
CA LEU A 228 -11.42 5.40 9.10
C LEU A 228 -12.65 6.29 9.35
N LEU A 229 -12.51 7.62 9.24
CA LEU A 229 -13.64 8.56 9.36
C LEU A 229 -14.72 8.22 8.33
N LYS A 230 -14.32 8.09 7.07
CA LYS A 230 -15.22 7.79 5.95
C LYS A 230 -15.83 6.40 6.03
N TYR A 231 -15.13 5.41 6.60
CA TYR A 231 -15.67 4.09 6.88
C TYR A 231 -16.74 4.13 7.99
N LYS A 232 -16.51 4.88 9.07
CA LYS A 232 -17.48 5.05 10.17
C LYS A 232 -18.77 5.72 9.68
N ASP A 233 -18.67 6.77 8.87
CA ASP A 233 -19.84 7.46 8.30
C ASP A 233 -20.70 6.54 7.42
N ARG A 234 -20.08 5.59 6.70
CA ARG A 234 -20.77 4.63 5.82
C ARG A 234 -21.57 3.56 6.53
N THR A 235 -21.18 3.19 7.76
CA THR A 235 -22.01 2.30 8.59
C THR A 235 -23.37 2.90 8.95
N GLY A 236 -23.63 4.17 8.55
CA GLY A 236 -24.91 4.86 8.65
C GLY A 236 -25.53 5.45 7.36
N LYS A 237 -24.87 5.52 6.18
CA LYS A 237 -25.43 5.98 4.87
C LYS A 237 -24.49 5.74 3.66
N THR A 238 -25.04 5.52 2.46
CA THR A 238 -24.34 5.16 1.19
C THR A 238 -23.66 6.34 0.49
N ILE A 239 -22.35 6.24 0.15
CA ILE A 239 -21.60 7.21 -0.68
C ILE A 239 -20.55 6.48 -1.56
N ASN A 240 -20.31 6.97 -2.78
CA ASN A 240 -19.32 6.50 -3.77
C ASN A 240 -17.87 6.38 -3.24
N GLY A 241 -17.13 5.34 -3.65
CA GLY A 241 -15.77 5.00 -3.18
C GLY A 241 -14.70 6.10 -3.31
N LEU A 242 -14.80 6.96 -4.34
CA LEU A 242 -13.88 8.09 -4.59
C LEU A 242 -13.72 9.02 -3.38
N ASP A 243 -14.76 9.13 -2.56
CA ASP A 243 -14.73 9.99 -1.40
C ASP A 243 -13.95 9.37 -0.24
N LEU A 244 -13.46 8.12 -0.27
CA LEU A 244 -12.77 7.48 0.88
C LEU A 244 -11.37 8.04 1.17
N ILE A 245 -10.64 8.53 0.16
CA ILE A 245 -9.20 8.86 0.33
C ILE A 245 -8.79 10.20 -0.32
N MET A 246 -9.56 10.75 -1.28
CA MET A 246 -9.01 11.70 -2.26
C MET A 246 -9.73 13.04 -2.45
N LYS A 247 -10.64 13.44 -1.54
CA LYS A 247 -11.21 14.81 -1.59
C LYS A 247 -10.85 15.59 -0.34
N GLU A 248 -10.05 16.64 -0.55
CA GLU A 248 -10.15 17.91 0.16
C GLU A 248 -11.41 18.65 -0.29
#